data_AF-A0A4U6TJK9-F1
#
_entry.id   AF-A0A4U6TJK9-F1
#
_cell.length_a   1.000
_cell.length_b   1.000
_cell.length_c   1.000
_cell.angle_alpha   90.00
_cell.angle_beta   90.00
_cell.angle_gamma   90.00
#
_symmetry.space_group_name_H-M   'P 1'
#
loop_
_entity.id
_entity.type
_entity.pdbx_description
1 polymer ?
#
loop_
_entity_poly.entity_id
_entity_poly.type
_entity_poly.pdbx_seq_one_letter_code
_entity_poly.pdbx_strand_id
1 'polypeptide(L)'
;MQELVIAVYADERNICGLDAWVAPRNLRILSTIGSCWFSILPAWVNPSLSLDLTKLSITVRELHQVDLEILGRLPALCFLQLEVDNKNLSIIRGFVVGAGAFPCLVSCYFKKFVWPVVFQQGAMPRLKVLSFWRFYLREARGMACNDGSLNLGLGNLPSLQDVRADLRCDGAGKEEVEQAKAALMHEAEMHPNHPRHYIFI
;
A
#
# COMPACT_ATOMS: atom_id res chain seq x y z
N MET A 1 -9.54 -14.63 21.27
CA MET A 1 -9.14 -13.69 20.19
C MET A 1 -7.66 -13.46 20.35
N GLN A 2 -6.83 -13.78 19.35
CA GLN A 2 -5.39 -13.53 19.43
C GLN A 2 -5.06 -12.27 18.62
N GLU A 3 -4.75 -11.22 19.37
CA GLU A 3 -4.13 -9.99 18.90
C GLU A 3 -2.65 -10.05 19.28
N LEU A 4 -1.77 -9.77 18.32
CA LEU A 4 -0.36 -9.60 18.60
C LEU A 4 0.09 -8.21 18.18
N VAL A 5 0.57 -7.48 19.16
CA VAL A 5 1.26 -6.22 18.95
C VAL A 5 2.74 -6.46 19.20
N ILE A 6 3.54 -6.34 18.16
CA ILE A 6 4.99 -6.35 18.25
C ILE A 6 5.44 -4.89 18.34
N ALA A 7 5.73 -4.43 19.55
CA ALA A 7 6.20 -3.08 19.78
C ALA A 7 7.65 -3.11 20.27
N VAL A 8 8.54 -2.42 19.57
CA VAL A 8 9.90 -2.16 20.03
C VAL A 8 10.07 -0.65 20.09
N TYR A 9 10.20 -0.16 21.33
CA TYR A 9 10.47 1.23 21.64
C TYR A 9 11.97 1.36 21.90
N ALA A 10 12.76 1.53 20.84
CA ALA A 10 14.18 1.84 20.96
C ALA A 10 14.43 3.28 20.50
N ASP A 11 15.19 4.02 21.31
CA ASP A 11 15.52 5.45 21.17
C ASP A 11 16.50 5.73 20.01
N GLU A 12 17.03 4.68 19.40
CA GLU A 12 17.80 4.76 18.18
C GLU A 12 17.33 3.66 17.23
N ARG A 13 17.42 3.92 15.92
CA ARG A 13 17.03 3.03 14.81
C ARG A 13 17.88 1.75 14.79
N ASN A 14 17.79 0.93 15.83
CA ASN A 14 18.48 -0.35 15.97
C ASN A 14 17.51 -1.51 15.70
N ILE A 15 17.46 -1.85 14.42
CA ILE A 15 17.42 -3.18 13.81
C ILE A 15 16.82 -4.29 14.69
N CYS A 16 15.51 -4.48 14.62
CA CYS A 16 14.91 -5.77 14.93
C CYS A 16 14.59 -6.47 13.61
N GLY A 17 15.49 -7.33 13.12
CA GLY A 17 15.22 -8.21 11.98
C GLY A 17 14.26 -9.31 12.41
N LEU A 18 12.95 -9.07 12.25
CA LEU A 18 11.90 -10.04 12.58
C LEU A 18 11.83 -11.20 11.57
N ASP A 19 12.85 -11.38 10.74
CA ASP A 19 12.91 -12.37 9.67
C ASP A 19 12.85 -13.83 10.22
N ALA A 20 13.26 -14.04 11.47
CA ALA A 20 13.17 -15.33 12.16
C ALA A 20 11.87 -15.56 12.93
N TRP A 21 10.93 -14.61 12.91
CA TRP A 21 9.70 -14.71 13.70
C TRP A 21 8.67 -15.64 13.04
N VAL A 22 8.15 -16.58 13.83
CA VAL A 22 7.10 -17.52 13.40
C VAL A 22 5.77 -17.08 14.01
N ALA A 23 4.78 -16.80 13.16
CA ALA A 23 3.47 -16.37 13.63
C ALA A 23 2.72 -17.47 14.39
N PRO A 24 2.03 -17.13 15.49
CA PRO A 24 1.11 -18.05 16.13
C PRO A 24 -0.04 -18.41 15.19
N ARG A 25 -0.51 -19.66 15.26
CA ARG A 25 -1.69 -20.12 14.53
C ARG A 25 -2.91 -19.33 15.00
N ASN A 26 -3.75 -18.86 14.07
CA ASN A 26 -4.98 -18.08 14.32
C ASN A 26 -4.76 -16.60 14.69
N LEU A 27 -3.63 -16.02 14.27
CA LEU A 27 -3.39 -14.59 14.43
C LEU A 27 -4.42 -13.77 13.62
N ARG A 28 -5.19 -12.92 14.29
CA ARG A 28 -6.21 -12.06 13.64
C ARG A 28 -5.74 -10.64 13.41
N ILE A 29 -4.84 -10.16 14.26
CA ILE A 29 -4.34 -8.78 14.23
C ILE A 29 -2.84 -8.86 14.42
N LEU A 30 -2.09 -8.33 13.45
CA LEU A 30 -0.67 -8.05 13.60
C LEU A 30 -0.44 -6.56 13.45
N SER A 31 0.22 -5.97 14.44
CA SER A 31 0.69 -4.60 14.38
C SER A 31 2.15 -4.52 14.81
N THR A 32 3.00 -3.93 13.98
CA THR A 32 4.35 -3.52 14.38
C THR A 32 4.35 -2.03 14.72
N ILE A 33 4.89 -1.69 15.90
CA ILE A 33 4.97 -0.31 16.39
C ILE A 33 6.44 0.08 16.60
N GLY A 34 6.78 1.34 16.31
CA GLY A 34 8.12 1.89 16.51
C GLY A 34 9.08 1.53 15.37
N SER A 35 10.37 1.36 15.70
CA SER A 35 11.44 1.06 14.74
C SER A 35 11.52 -0.44 14.35
N CYS A 36 10.38 -1.13 14.34
CA CYS A 36 10.29 -2.53 13.91
C CYS A 36 10.14 -2.59 12.39
N TRP A 37 10.94 -3.43 11.74
CA TRP A 37 10.90 -3.63 10.29
C TRP A 37 11.15 -5.10 9.94
N PHE A 38 10.49 -5.59 8.91
CA PHE A 38 10.90 -6.83 8.24
C PHE A 38 11.84 -6.48 7.09
N SER A 39 12.89 -7.28 6.88
CA SER A 39 13.81 -7.05 5.75
C SER A 39 13.07 -7.33 4.43
N ILE A 40 12.33 -8.44 4.38
CA ILE A 40 11.40 -8.83 3.31
C ILE A 40 10.14 -9.41 3.97
N LEU A 41 9.02 -9.49 3.24
CA LEU A 41 7.79 -10.07 3.74
C LEU A 41 8.04 -11.48 4.33
N PRO A 42 7.75 -11.72 5.62
CA PRO A 42 8.10 -12.97 6.28
C PRO A 42 7.22 -14.14 5.81
N ALA A 43 7.79 -15.35 5.81
CA ALA A 43 7.15 -16.54 5.23
C ALA A 43 5.80 -16.95 5.86
N TRP A 44 5.49 -16.46 7.07
CA TRP A 44 4.20 -16.74 7.73
C TRP A 44 3.02 -15.99 7.08
N VAL A 45 3.27 -15.00 6.22
CA VAL A 45 2.22 -14.36 5.39
C VAL A 45 1.75 -15.31 4.27
N ASN A 46 2.16 -16.59 4.29
CA ASN A 46 1.56 -17.61 3.45
C ASN A 46 0.03 -17.64 3.67
N PRO A 47 -0.78 -17.37 2.63
CA PRO A 47 -2.24 -17.34 2.72
C PRO A 47 -2.84 -18.64 3.28
N SER A 48 -2.13 -19.75 3.10
CA SER A 48 -2.50 -21.08 3.56
C SER A 48 -2.40 -21.26 5.09
N LEU A 49 -1.60 -20.42 5.76
CA LEU A 49 -1.31 -20.50 7.20
C LEU A 49 -1.97 -19.38 8.01
N SER A 50 -2.33 -18.27 7.35
CA SER A 50 -2.83 -17.03 7.98
C SER A 50 -4.24 -16.66 7.49
N LEU A 51 -5.13 -17.66 7.43
CA LEU A 51 -6.51 -17.51 6.92
C LEU A 51 -7.37 -16.52 7.72
N ASP A 52 -7.06 -16.33 9.01
CA ASP A 52 -7.85 -15.52 9.94
C ASP A 52 -7.33 -14.08 10.11
N LEU A 53 -6.25 -13.70 9.40
CA LEU A 53 -5.64 -12.38 9.58
C LEU A 53 -6.55 -11.29 9.02
N THR A 54 -7.13 -10.48 9.92
CA THR A 54 -8.09 -9.42 9.60
C THR A 54 -7.45 -8.04 9.53
N LYS A 55 -6.46 -7.77 10.38
CA LYS A 55 -5.76 -6.47 10.42
C LYS A 55 -4.26 -6.68 10.36
N LEU A 56 -3.62 -5.97 9.44
CA LEU A 56 -2.18 -5.99 9.29
C LEU A 56 -1.66 -4.55 9.26
N SER A 57 -0.77 -4.22 10.18
CA SER A 57 -0.01 -2.97 10.19
C SER A 57 1.46 -3.31 10.31
N ILE A 58 2.21 -3.21 9.22
CA ILE A 58 3.64 -3.56 9.20
C ILE A 58 4.49 -2.49 8.51
N THR A 59 5.75 -2.43 8.91
CA THR A 59 6.79 -1.70 8.21
C THR A 59 7.77 -2.70 7.61
N VAL A 60 8.13 -2.51 6.34
CA VAL A 60 9.10 -3.36 5.62
C VAL A 60 10.20 -2.49 5.03
N ARG A 61 11.42 -3.02 4.92
CA ARG A 61 12.53 -2.29 4.30
C ARG A 61 12.39 -2.23 2.79
N GLU A 62 12.17 -3.39 2.19
CA GLU A 62 12.00 -3.57 0.76
C GLU A 62 10.67 -4.29 0.52
N LEU A 63 9.96 -3.87 -0.52
CA LEU A 63 8.71 -4.48 -0.94
C LEU A 63 8.78 -4.72 -2.45
N HIS A 64 8.68 -5.98 -2.85
CA HIS A 64 8.58 -6.38 -4.25
C HIS A 64 7.13 -6.62 -4.65
N GLN A 65 6.87 -6.65 -5.96
CA GLN A 65 5.53 -6.93 -6.50
C GLN A 65 4.96 -8.26 -5.97
N VAL A 66 5.79 -9.30 -5.86
CA VAL A 66 5.40 -10.61 -5.32
C VAL A 66 4.93 -10.54 -3.87
N ASP A 67 5.50 -9.65 -3.05
CA ASP A 67 5.11 -9.48 -1.65
C ASP A 67 3.70 -8.91 -1.55
N LEU A 68 3.38 -7.93 -2.40
CA LEU A 68 2.03 -7.35 -2.48
C LEU A 68 1.00 -8.38 -2.97
N GLU A 69 1.39 -9.26 -3.91
CA GLU A 69 0.53 -10.36 -4.37
C GLU A 69 0.25 -11.39 -3.26
N ILE A 70 1.26 -11.71 -2.44
CA ILE A 70 1.10 -12.60 -1.28
C ILE A 70 0.10 -11.98 -0.29
N LEU A 71 0.29 -10.70 0.05
CA LEU A 71 -0.65 -9.95 0.89
C LEU A 71 -2.07 -9.92 0.30
N GLY A 72 -2.16 -9.74 -1.03
CA GLY A 72 -3.41 -9.71 -1.77
C GLY A 72 -4.20 -11.02 -1.73
N ARG A 73 -3.54 -12.14 -1.44
CA ARG A 73 -4.21 -13.45 -1.32
C ARG A 73 -4.78 -13.73 0.07
N LEU A 74 -4.55 -12.85 1.05
CA LEU A 74 -5.10 -13.03 2.40
C LEU A 74 -6.63 -12.84 2.38
N PRO A 75 -7.41 -13.90 2.67
CA PRO A 75 -8.83 -13.90 2.38
C PRO A 75 -9.66 -13.09 3.39
N ALA A 76 -9.20 -12.99 4.65
CA ALA A 76 -9.91 -12.28 5.72
C ALA A 76 -9.41 -10.85 5.96
N LEU A 77 -8.37 -10.40 5.25
CA LEU A 77 -7.73 -9.12 5.53
C LEU A 77 -8.68 -7.97 5.18
N CYS A 78 -9.12 -7.23 6.20
CA CYS A 78 -10.04 -6.11 6.08
C CYS A 78 -9.36 -4.74 6.33
N PHE A 79 -8.20 -4.72 6.98
CA PHE A 79 -7.39 -3.52 7.21
C PHE A 79 -5.93 -3.78 6.88
N LEU A 80 -5.32 -2.91 6.07
CA LEU A 80 -3.90 -2.93 5.75
C LEU A 80 -3.29 -1.55 5.99
N GLN A 81 -2.24 -1.49 6.78
CA GLN A 81 -1.29 -0.39 6.80
C GLN A 81 0.09 -0.96 6.48
N LEU A 82 0.71 -0.45 5.41
CA LEU A 82 2.01 -0.90 4.95
C LEU A 82 2.91 0.32 4.79
N GLU A 83 3.97 0.38 5.59
CA GLU A 83 5.02 1.39 5.46
C GLU A 83 6.28 0.75 4.85
N VAL A 84 6.92 1.45 3.91
CA VAL A 84 8.15 0.97 3.27
C VAL A 84 9.30 1.92 3.60
N ASP A 85 10.35 1.42 4.27
CA ASP A 85 11.60 2.16 4.51
C ASP A 85 12.55 2.01 3.32
N ASN A 86 12.11 2.53 2.18
CA ASN A 86 12.87 2.42 0.95
C ASN A 86 14.00 3.46 0.91
N LYS A 87 15.18 3.09 1.40
CA LYS A 87 16.41 3.87 1.14
C LYS A 87 16.85 3.79 -0.33
N ASN A 88 16.35 2.82 -1.09
CA ASN A 88 16.70 2.51 -2.47
C ASN A 88 15.50 2.63 -3.43
N LEU A 89 14.77 3.74 -3.38
CA LEU A 89 13.63 4.04 -4.29
C LEU A 89 14.00 3.98 -5.78
N SER A 90 15.29 3.99 -6.13
CA SER A 90 15.80 4.11 -7.49
C SER A 90 15.51 2.93 -8.43
N ILE A 91 15.16 1.75 -7.89
CA ILE A 91 15.01 0.51 -8.68
C ILE A 91 13.54 0.13 -8.95
N ILE A 92 12.60 0.56 -8.11
CA ILE A 92 11.20 0.10 -8.16
C ILE A 92 10.40 0.96 -9.14
N ARG A 93 9.64 0.33 -10.05
CA ARG A 93 8.87 1.01 -11.11
C ARG A 93 7.43 1.40 -10.73
N GLY A 94 6.98 1.05 -9.52
CA GLY A 94 5.59 1.15 -9.07
C GLY A 94 5.02 -0.24 -8.74
N PHE A 95 3.76 -0.28 -8.33
CA PHE A 95 3.07 -1.52 -7.94
C PHE A 95 1.76 -1.69 -8.69
N VAL A 96 1.38 -2.95 -8.91
CA VAL A 96 0.08 -3.31 -9.49
C VAL A 96 -0.71 -4.13 -8.46
N VAL A 97 -1.94 -3.72 -8.19
CA VAL A 97 -2.92 -4.52 -7.45
C VAL A 97 -3.75 -5.27 -8.47
N GLY A 98 -3.49 -6.57 -8.58
CA GLY A 98 -4.12 -7.44 -9.57
C GLY A 98 -5.60 -7.75 -9.31
N ALA A 99 -6.26 -8.26 -10.33
CA ALA A 99 -7.64 -8.75 -10.21
C ALA A 99 -7.78 -9.81 -9.10
N GLY A 100 -8.85 -9.69 -8.29
CA GLY A 100 -9.12 -10.61 -7.19
C GLY A 100 -8.22 -10.43 -5.96
N ALA A 101 -7.24 -9.52 -5.99
CA ALA A 101 -6.44 -9.20 -4.81
C ALA A 101 -7.30 -8.51 -3.75
N PHE A 102 -7.03 -8.84 -2.49
CA PHE A 102 -7.60 -8.22 -1.30
C PHE A 102 -9.15 -8.29 -1.26
N PRO A 103 -9.75 -9.49 -1.29
CA PRO A 103 -11.19 -9.68 -1.46
C PRO A 103 -12.04 -9.06 -0.33
N CYS A 104 -11.48 -8.93 0.87
CA CYS A 104 -12.17 -8.40 2.05
C CYS A 104 -11.68 -7.04 2.53
N LEU A 105 -10.73 -6.41 1.83
CA LEU A 105 -10.07 -5.19 2.30
C LEU A 105 -11.03 -4.00 2.26
N VAL A 106 -11.16 -3.30 3.39
CA VAL A 106 -12.05 -2.15 3.58
C VAL A 106 -11.24 -0.85 3.73
N SER A 107 -10.06 -0.92 4.34
CA SER A 107 -9.19 0.24 4.52
C SER A 107 -7.74 -0.11 4.22
N CYS A 108 -7.11 0.70 3.37
CA CYS A 108 -5.73 0.51 2.91
C CYS A 108 -4.94 1.81 3.08
N TYR A 109 -3.80 1.72 3.77
CA TYR A 109 -2.90 2.82 4.04
C TYR A 109 -1.50 2.46 3.55
N PHE A 110 -1.06 3.07 2.46
CA PHE A 110 0.30 2.95 1.96
C PHE A 110 1.12 4.16 2.43
N LYS A 111 2.23 3.91 3.12
CA LYS A 111 3.13 4.95 3.64
C LYS A 111 4.53 4.81 3.03
N LYS A 112 5.13 5.92 2.59
CA LYS A 112 6.49 5.95 2.01
C LYS A 112 6.65 5.03 0.78
N PHE A 113 5.59 4.88 0.00
CA PHE A 113 5.57 4.03 -1.18
C PHE A 113 6.09 4.75 -2.42
N VAL A 114 6.49 3.95 -3.42
CA VAL A 114 6.85 4.42 -4.76
C VAL A 114 5.58 4.57 -5.59
N TRP A 115 5.48 5.70 -6.29
CA TRP A 115 4.43 5.98 -7.26
C TRP A 115 4.77 5.44 -8.67
N PRO A 116 3.81 4.91 -9.44
CA PRO A 116 2.38 4.76 -9.16
C PRO A 116 2.02 3.42 -8.51
N VAL A 117 0.81 3.37 -7.95
CA VAL A 117 0.11 2.12 -7.59
C VAL A 117 -1.14 2.01 -8.47
N VAL A 118 -1.21 0.97 -9.31
CA VAL A 118 -2.27 0.78 -10.29
C VAL A 118 -3.21 -0.35 -9.85
N PHE A 119 -4.52 -0.12 -9.90
CA PHE A 119 -5.56 -1.07 -9.53
C PHE A 119 -6.23 -1.66 -10.77
N GLN A 120 -6.11 -2.96 -10.97
CA GLN A 120 -6.79 -3.67 -12.05
C GLN A 120 -8.27 -3.90 -11.74
N GLN A 121 -9.05 -4.17 -12.79
CA GLN A 121 -10.46 -4.51 -12.64
C GLN A 121 -10.64 -5.72 -11.71
N GLY A 122 -11.53 -5.58 -10.72
CA GLY A 122 -11.78 -6.63 -9.73
C GLY A 122 -10.79 -6.66 -8.56
N ALA A 123 -9.86 -5.71 -8.48
CA ALA A 123 -9.05 -5.49 -7.28
C ALA A 123 -9.91 -4.92 -6.15
N MET A 124 -9.61 -5.32 -4.90
CA MET A 124 -10.11 -4.68 -3.68
C MET A 124 -11.61 -4.32 -3.71
N PRO A 125 -12.52 -5.28 -3.99
CA PRO A 125 -13.92 -4.99 -4.29
C PRO A 125 -14.72 -4.33 -3.14
N ARG A 126 -14.19 -4.38 -1.91
CA ARG A 126 -14.83 -3.84 -0.70
C ARG A 126 -14.15 -2.60 -0.13
N LEU A 127 -13.13 -2.07 -0.82
CA LEU A 127 -12.33 -0.97 -0.30
C LEU A 127 -13.14 0.31 -0.24
N LYS A 128 -13.23 0.90 0.96
CA LYS A 128 -13.92 2.18 1.20
C LYS A 128 -12.95 3.32 1.38
N VAL A 129 -11.81 3.06 2.00
CA VAL A 129 -10.80 4.07 2.35
C VAL A 129 -9.46 3.69 1.75
N LEU A 130 -8.93 4.55 0.90
CA LEU A 130 -7.60 4.43 0.32
C LEU A 130 -6.77 5.66 0.71
N SER A 131 -5.65 5.44 1.39
CA SER A 131 -4.77 6.50 1.82
C SER A 131 -3.34 6.25 1.37
N PHE A 132 -2.79 7.28 0.75
CA PHE A 132 -1.43 7.37 0.30
C PHE A 132 -0.73 8.45 1.13
N TRP A 133 0.32 8.09 1.87
CA TRP A 133 1.03 9.03 2.74
C TRP A 133 2.52 9.06 2.41
N ARG A 134 3.02 10.23 2.03
CA ARG A 134 4.42 10.46 1.63
C ARG A 134 4.85 9.57 0.46
N PHE A 135 4.18 9.72 -0.68
CA PHE A 135 4.60 9.00 -1.89
C PHE A 135 5.77 9.67 -2.57
N TYR A 136 6.68 8.84 -3.08
CA TYR A 136 7.85 9.24 -3.84
C TYR A 136 7.58 9.07 -5.32
N LEU A 137 7.68 10.18 -6.07
CA LEU A 137 7.56 10.18 -7.51
C LEU A 137 8.91 9.86 -8.16
N ARG A 138 8.88 8.97 -9.16
CA ARG A 138 9.98 8.75 -10.09
C ARG A 138 9.56 9.30 -11.44
N GLU A 139 10.53 9.68 -12.27
CA GLU A 139 10.31 10.01 -13.68
C GLU A 139 9.41 8.96 -14.34
N ALA A 140 8.13 9.31 -14.54
CA ALA A 140 7.11 8.43 -15.10
C ALA A 140 7.27 8.31 -16.63
N ARG A 141 8.51 8.23 -17.12
CA ARG A 141 8.81 8.02 -18.54
C ARG A 141 8.33 6.63 -18.94
N GLY A 142 7.13 6.56 -19.50
CA GLY A 142 6.59 5.36 -20.15
C GLY A 142 5.29 4.78 -19.58
N MET A 143 4.64 5.43 -18.62
CA MET A 143 3.28 5.01 -18.15
C MET A 143 2.17 5.99 -18.50
N ALA A 144 2.48 7.05 -19.24
CA ALA A 144 1.49 7.94 -19.80
C ALA A 144 0.71 7.24 -20.94
N CYS A 145 -0.61 7.39 -20.93
CA CYS A 145 -1.43 7.16 -22.11
C CYS A 145 -1.00 8.10 -23.26
N ASN A 146 -1.48 7.85 -24.48
CA ASN A 146 -1.17 8.68 -25.66
C ASN A 146 -1.54 10.17 -25.48
N ASP A 147 -2.35 10.52 -24.48
CA ASP A 147 -2.75 11.87 -24.12
C ASP A 147 -1.97 12.46 -22.93
N GLY A 148 -0.97 11.75 -22.39
CA GLY A 148 -0.21 12.18 -21.21
C GLY A 148 -0.84 11.81 -19.86
N SER A 149 -2.03 11.21 -19.83
CA SER A 149 -2.72 10.85 -18.58
C SER A 149 -2.19 9.54 -17.98
N LEU A 150 -2.05 9.51 -16.64
CA LEU A 150 -1.77 8.30 -15.87
C LEU A 150 -3.12 7.70 -15.44
N ASN A 151 -3.36 6.43 -15.77
CA ASN A 151 -4.54 5.69 -15.30
C ASN A 151 -4.13 4.72 -14.18
N LEU A 152 -4.48 5.09 -12.96
CA LEU A 152 -4.25 4.36 -11.72
C LEU A 152 -5.36 3.35 -11.47
N GLY A 153 -6.48 3.42 -12.19
CA GLY A 153 -7.57 2.49 -12.06
C GLY A 153 -8.39 2.67 -10.78
N LEU A 154 -8.47 3.88 -10.21
CA LEU A 154 -9.37 4.12 -9.08
C LEU A 154 -10.82 3.76 -9.44
N GLY A 155 -11.24 4.00 -10.69
CA GLY A 155 -12.55 3.59 -11.20
C GLY A 155 -12.84 2.08 -11.13
N ASN A 156 -11.81 1.25 -10.94
CA ASN A 156 -11.95 -0.20 -10.77
C ASN A 156 -12.32 -0.60 -9.32
N LEU A 157 -12.44 0.36 -8.39
CA LEU A 157 -12.69 0.14 -6.97
C LEU A 157 -14.16 0.45 -6.61
N PRO A 158 -15.09 -0.51 -6.78
CA PRO A 158 -16.53 -0.24 -6.80
C PRO A 158 -17.12 0.25 -5.47
N SER A 159 -16.41 0.06 -4.35
CA SER A 159 -16.87 0.46 -3.01
C SER A 159 -16.20 1.73 -2.48
N LEU A 160 -15.35 2.39 -3.29
CA LEU A 160 -14.49 3.48 -2.83
C LEU A 160 -15.31 4.70 -2.41
N GLN A 161 -14.99 5.27 -1.24
CA GLN A 161 -15.71 6.40 -0.62
C GLN A 161 -14.79 7.53 -0.16
N ASP A 162 -13.53 7.23 0.19
CA ASP A 162 -12.55 8.20 0.69
C ASP A 162 -11.18 7.89 0.07
N VAL A 163 -10.56 8.91 -0.54
CA VAL A 163 -9.22 8.88 -1.11
C VAL A 163 -8.39 10.00 -0.50
N ARG A 164 -7.22 9.67 0.06
CA ARG A 164 -6.30 10.67 0.61
C ARG A 164 -4.92 10.48 0.04
N ALA A 165 -4.26 11.56 -0.34
CA ALA A 165 -2.90 11.50 -0.86
C ALA A 165 -2.03 12.67 -0.37
N ASP A 166 -0.90 12.34 0.25
CA ASP A 166 0.23 13.25 0.54
C ASP A 166 1.38 12.89 -0.42
N LEU A 167 1.55 13.70 -1.47
CA LEU A 167 2.58 13.53 -2.50
C LEU A 167 3.83 14.30 -2.10
N ARG A 168 5.01 13.65 -2.06
CA ARG A 168 6.27 14.33 -1.68
C ARG A 168 7.20 14.46 -2.87
N CYS A 169 7.87 15.61 -2.93
CA CYS A 169 8.81 15.96 -3.99
C CYS A 169 10.27 15.66 -3.57
N ASP A 170 10.57 14.41 -3.23
CA ASP A 170 11.94 14.01 -2.87
C ASP A 170 12.65 13.48 -4.12
N GLY A 171 13.12 14.41 -4.97
CA GLY A 171 13.91 14.11 -6.19
C GLY A 171 13.13 14.12 -7.51
N ALA A 172 11.80 14.22 -7.48
CA ALA A 172 10.95 14.42 -8.65
C ALA A 172 10.92 15.88 -9.10
N GLY A 173 10.63 16.12 -10.38
CA GLY A 173 10.36 17.46 -10.89
C GLY A 173 9.01 17.96 -10.37
N LYS A 174 8.89 19.26 -10.02
CA LYS A 174 7.62 19.87 -9.57
C LYS A 174 6.44 19.55 -10.50
N GLU A 175 6.70 19.50 -11.81
CA GLU A 175 5.72 19.15 -12.84
C GLU A 175 5.15 17.74 -12.67
N GLU A 176 5.99 16.75 -12.35
CA GLU A 176 5.57 15.35 -12.17
C GLU A 176 4.63 15.21 -10.97
N VAL A 177 4.92 15.96 -9.90
CA VAL A 177 4.09 15.96 -8.69
C VAL A 177 2.71 16.56 -8.98
N GLU A 178 2.66 17.67 -9.73
CA GLU A 178 1.39 18.28 -10.15
C GLU A 178 0.62 17.38 -11.13
N GLN A 179 1.31 16.67 -12.03
CA GLN A 179 0.68 15.69 -12.93
C GLN A 179 0.05 14.53 -12.15
N ALA A 180 0.76 13.99 -11.14
CA ALA A 180 0.22 12.91 -10.31
C ALA A 180 -0.96 13.38 -9.45
N LYS A 181 -0.90 14.60 -8.92
CA LYS A 181 -2.03 15.23 -8.25
C LYS A 181 -3.22 15.37 -9.19
N ALA A 182 -3.01 15.90 -10.40
CA ALA A 182 -4.06 16.08 -11.39
C ALA A 182 -4.70 14.75 -11.80
N ALA A 183 -3.89 13.69 -11.99
CA ALA A 183 -4.39 12.35 -12.30
C ALA A 183 -5.27 11.79 -11.17
N LEU A 184 -4.82 11.87 -9.92
CA LEU A 184 -5.62 11.43 -8.76
C LEU A 184 -6.91 12.23 -8.61
N MET A 185 -6.85 13.55 -8.79
CA MET A 185 -8.03 14.42 -8.72
C MET A 185 -9.03 14.04 -9.81
N HIS A 186 -8.57 13.95 -11.06
CA HIS A 186 -9.40 13.59 -12.20
C HIS A 186 -10.07 12.23 -12.01
N GLU A 187 -9.32 11.20 -11.61
CA GLU A 187 -9.89 9.88 -11.37
C GLU A 187 -10.88 9.85 -10.22
N ALA A 188 -10.65 10.62 -9.14
CA ALA A 188 -11.60 10.73 -8.04
C ALA A 188 -12.89 11.46 -8.46
N GLU A 189 -12.79 12.51 -9.28
CA GLU A 189 -13.94 13.25 -9.81
C GLU A 189 -14.79 12.40 -10.77
N MET A 190 -14.13 11.63 -11.64
CA MET A 190 -14.78 10.75 -12.62
C MET A 190 -15.25 9.41 -12.02
N HIS A 191 -14.88 9.11 -10.78
CA HIS A 191 -15.25 7.86 -10.13
C HIS A 191 -16.77 7.77 -9.93
N PRO A 192 -17.43 6.63 -10.23
CA PRO A 192 -18.89 6.49 -10.12
C PRO A 192 -19.49 6.83 -8.75
N ASN A 193 -18.74 6.59 -7.68
CA ASN A 193 -19.16 6.90 -6.30
C ASN A 193 -18.83 8.32 -5.82
N HIS A 194 -18.14 9.14 -6.62
CA HIS A 194 -17.64 10.46 -6.23
C HIS A 194 -17.04 10.49 -4.80
N PRO A 195 -15.95 9.74 -4.55
CA PRO A 195 -15.35 9.64 -3.23
C PRO A 195 -14.89 11.02 -2.74
N ARG A 196 -14.96 11.21 -1.42
CA ARG A 196 -14.31 12.35 -0.77
C ARG A 196 -12.82 12.25 -1.03
N HIS A 197 -12.21 13.30 -1.55
CA HIS A 197 -10.81 13.30 -1.88
C HIS A 197 -10.07 14.45 -1.20
N TYR A 198 -8.91 14.13 -0.61
CA TYR A 198 -7.99 15.10 -0.01
C TYR A 198 -6.60 14.83 -0.55
N ILE A 199 -6.20 15.58 -1.58
CA ILE A 199 -4.95 15.37 -2.32
C ILE A 199 -4.10 16.64 -2.20
N PHE A 200 -2.91 16.49 -1.63
CA PHE A 200 -1.99 17.60 -1.37
C PHE A 200 -0.55 17.19 -1.69
N ILE A 201 0.29 18.22 -1.85
CA ILE A 201 1.72 18.16 -2.15
C ILE A 201 2.47 18.73 -0.94
#